data_AF-A0A965CZW8-F1
#
_entry.id   AF-A0A965CZW8-F1
#
_cell.length_a   1.000
_cell.length_b   1.000
_cell.length_c   1.000
_cell.angle_alpha   90.00
_cell.angle_beta   90.00
_cell.angle_gamma   90.00
#
_symmetry.space_group_name_H-M   'P 1'
#
loop_
_entity.id
_entity.type
_entity.pdbx_description
1 polymer ?
#
loop_
_entity_poly.entity_id
_entity_poly.type
_entity_poly.pdbx_seq_one_letter_code
_entity_poly.pdbx_strand_id
1 'polypeptide(L)'
;LNEFVAYLDLARLSDATLSLRSRLLMTYALCGFANFGSLGILIGGMATMAPERRDEIVGLGMKSIVAGSLATCLTGALVGILWTE
;
A
#
# COMPACT_ATOMS: atom_id res chain seq x y z
N LEU A 1 3.94 -7.98 -8.59
CA LEU A 1 3.79 -6.51 -8.52
C LEU A 1 3.71 -6.11 -7.05
N ASN A 2 4.45 -5.08 -6.64
CA ASN A 2 4.53 -4.59 -5.26
C ASN A 2 4.87 -3.07 -5.28
N GLU A 3 4.93 -2.47 -4.10
CA GLU A 3 5.29 -1.06 -3.92
C GLU A 3 6.68 -0.73 -4.45
N PHE A 4 7.66 -1.65 -4.34
CA PHE A 4 9.01 -1.40 -4.85
C PHE A 4 9.03 -1.19 -6.37
N VAL A 5 8.35 -2.05 -7.13
CA VAL A 5 8.18 -1.88 -8.58
C VAL A 5 7.43 -0.59 -8.89
N ALA A 6 6.37 -0.28 -8.14
CA ALA A 6 5.60 0.95 -8.34
C ALA A 6 6.43 2.22 -8.10
N TYR A 7 7.30 2.23 -7.07
CA TYR A 7 8.22 3.34 -6.83
C TYR A 7 9.27 3.48 -7.93
N LEU A 8 9.79 2.37 -8.47
CA LEU A 8 10.70 2.41 -9.61
C LEU A 8 10.03 3.02 -10.85
N ASP A 9 8.78 2.64 -11.12
CA ASP A 9 8.03 3.18 -12.25
C ASP A 9 7.73 4.67 -12.04
N LEU A 10 7.33 5.08 -10.83
CA LEU A 10 7.14 6.49 -10.47
C LEU A 10 8.43 7.32 -10.63
N ALA A 11 9.57 6.76 -10.23
CA ALA A 11 10.88 7.41 -10.37
C ALA A 11 11.33 7.55 -11.83
N ARG A 12 10.88 6.66 -12.72
CA ARG A 12 11.18 6.72 -14.17
C ARG A 12 10.32 7.74 -14.92
N LEU A 13 9.21 8.21 -14.34
CA LEU A 13 8.38 9.23 -14.98
C LEU A 13 9.11 10.56 -15.07
N SER A 14 9.10 11.16 -16.26
CA SER A 14 9.61 12.53 -16.47
C SER A 14 8.83 13.54 -15.64
N ASP A 15 9.47 14.66 -15.29
CA ASP A 15 8.85 15.73 -14.51
C ASP A 15 7.64 16.37 -15.21
N ALA A 16 7.54 16.24 -16.53
CA ALA A 16 6.39 16.71 -17.30
C ALA A 16 5.16 15.77 -17.21
N THR A 17 5.32 14.52 -16.75
CA THR A 17 4.22 13.53 -16.75
C THR A 17 3.24 13.75 -15.60
N LEU A 18 3.75 14.11 -14.41
CA LEU A 18 2.95 14.37 -13.22
C LEU A 18 3.37 15.72 -12.63
N SER A 19 2.39 16.54 -12.26
CA SER A 19 2.66 17.73 -11.46
C SER A 19 3.35 17.36 -10.14
N LEU A 20 4.05 18.31 -9.54
CA LEU A 20 4.69 18.13 -8.23
C LEU A 20 3.69 17.63 -7.19
N ARG A 21 2.49 18.22 -7.18
CA ARG A 21 1.38 17.79 -6.32
C ARG A 21 1.03 16.33 -6.54
N SER A 22 0.76 15.90 -7.78
CA SER A 22 0.40 14.51 -8.07
C SER A 22 1.52 13.53 -7.70
N ARG A 23 2.78 13.90 -7.95
CA ARG A 23 3.95 13.09 -7.57
C ARG A 23 4.01 12.92 -6.05
N LEU A 24 3.76 13.98 -5.27
CA LEU A 24 3.69 13.90 -3.81
C LEU A 24 2.57 12.98 -3.33
N LEU A 25 1.34 13.11 -3.88
CA LEU A 25 0.21 12.25 -3.50
C LEU A 25 0.50 10.78 -3.79
N MET A 26 1.11 10.47 -4.94
CA MET A 26 1.51 9.10 -5.29
C MET A 26 2.56 8.56 -4.32
N THR A 27 3.53 9.36 -3.90
CA THR A 27 4.54 8.93 -2.91
C THR A 27 3.88 8.43 -1.61
N TYR A 28 2.86 9.13 -1.11
CA TYR A 28 2.12 8.69 0.09
C TYR A 28 1.15 7.55 -0.19
N ALA A 29 0.47 7.54 -1.33
CA ALA A 29 -0.45 6.46 -1.70
C ALA A 29 0.26 5.11 -1.91
N LEU A 30 1.50 5.13 -2.39
CA LEU A 30 2.34 3.94 -2.57
C LEU A 30 3.04 3.49 -1.28
N CYS A 31 2.98 4.27 -0.20
CA CYS A 31 3.68 4.00 1.05
C CYS A 31 2.98 2.91 1.87
N GLY A 32 3.04 1.67 1.40
CA GLY A 32 2.53 0.52 2.14
C GLY A 32 2.75 -0.81 1.42
N PHE A 33 2.70 -1.89 2.20
CA PHE A 33 2.92 -3.25 1.72
C PHE A 33 1.62 -3.98 1.36
N ALA A 34 0.54 -3.26 1.04
CA ALA A 34 -0.74 -3.85 0.69
C ALA A 34 -0.70 -4.48 -0.72
N ASN A 35 -0.14 -5.68 -0.82
CA ASN A 35 -0.04 -6.46 -2.06
C ASN A 35 -0.14 -7.97 -1.77
N PHE A 36 -0.33 -8.79 -2.80
CA PHE A 36 -0.52 -10.24 -2.64
C PHE A 36 0.71 -10.98 -2.09
N GLY A 37 1.93 -10.51 -2.39
CA GLY A 37 3.16 -11.10 -1.84
C GLY A 37 3.25 -10.90 -0.33
N SER A 38 3.02 -9.67 0.11
CA SER A 38 2.96 -9.32 1.53
C SER A 38 1.82 -10.02 2.26
N LEU A 39 0.67 -10.27 1.61
CA LEU A 39 -0.39 -11.08 2.19
C LEU A 39 0.09 -12.49 2.50
N GLY A 40 0.82 -13.13 1.57
CA GLY A 40 1.41 -14.45 1.80
C GLY A 40 2.39 -14.46 2.98
N ILE A 41 3.24 -13.43 3.08
CA ILE A 41 4.17 -13.24 4.21
C ILE A 41 3.39 -13.09 5.53
N LEU A 42 2.35 -12.25 5.54
CA LEU A 42 1.53 -11.99 6.73
C LEU A 42 0.79 -13.26 7.18
N ILE A 43 0.14 -13.99 6.26
CA ILE A 43 -0.53 -15.25 6.58
C ILE A 43 0.49 -16.26 7.11
N GLY A 44 1.64 -16.42 6.46
CA GLY A 44 2.69 -17.35 6.91
C GLY A 44 3.23 -17.01 8.29
N GLY A 45 3.50 -15.73 8.57
CA GLY A 45 3.99 -15.28 9.88
C GLY A 45 2.92 -15.36 10.97
N MET A 46 1.72 -14.83 10.72
CA MET A 46 0.65 -14.81 11.72
C MET A 46 0.12 -16.21 12.03
N ALA A 47 -0.05 -17.07 11.02
CA ALA A 47 -0.54 -18.42 11.25
C ALA A 47 0.50 -19.33 11.93
N THR A 48 1.79 -19.00 11.86
CA THR A 48 2.83 -19.70 12.63
C THR A 48 2.92 -19.18 14.07
N MET A 49 2.69 -17.88 14.29
CA MET A 49 2.64 -17.29 15.64
C MET A 49 1.36 -17.64 16.42
N ALA A 50 0.22 -17.78 15.74
CA ALA A 50 -1.10 -18.07 16.33
C ALA A 50 -1.83 -19.15 15.51
N PRO A 51 -1.36 -20.42 15.56
CA PRO A 51 -1.90 -21.51 14.74
C PRO A 51 -3.39 -21.78 15.01
N GLU A 52 -3.87 -21.56 16.23
CA GLU A 52 -5.27 -21.69 16.62
C GLU A 52 -6.20 -20.65 15.97
N ARG A 53 -5.65 -19.56 15.42
CA ARG A 53 -6.41 -18.49 14.73
C ARG A 53 -6.23 -18.52 13.21
N ARG A 54 -5.66 -19.59 12.65
CA ARG A 54 -5.34 -19.69 11.21
C ARG A 54 -6.54 -19.39 10.31
N ASP A 55 -7.71 -19.93 10.62
CA ASP A 55 -8.91 -19.75 9.79
C ASP A 55 -9.39 -18.30 9.79
N GLU A 56 -9.29 -17.61 10.94
CA GLU A 56 -9.58 -16.18 11.05
C GLU A 56 -8.58 -15.34 10.23
N ILE A 57 -7.28 -15.61 10.38
CA ILE A 57 -6.19 -14.91 9.67
C ILE A 57 -6.37 -15.04 8.16
N VAL A 58 -6.62 -16.25 7.67
CA VAL A 58 -6.84 -16.52 6.25
C VAL A 58 -8.15 -15.86 5.78
N GLY A 59 -9.22 -15.95 6.56
CA GLY A 59 -10.52 -15.34 6.25
C GLY A 59 -10.49 -13.81 6.16
N LEU A 60 -9.56 -13.15 6.84
CA LEU A 60 -9.34 -11.70 6.79
C LEU A 60 -8.36 -11.28 5.68
N GLY A 61 -7.65 -12.21 5.04
CA GLY A 61 -6.54 -11.90 4.14
C GLY A 61 -6.89 -10.96 2.98
N MET A 62 -7.99 -11.22 2.26
CA MET A 62 -8.39 -10.33 1.16
C MET A 62 -8.89 -8.97 1.65
N LYS A 63 -9.53 -8.94 2.83
CA LYS A 63 -10.00 -7.70 3.45
C LYS A 63 -8.83 -6.83 3.88
N SER A 64 -7.73 -7.42 4.34
CA SER A 64 -6.55 -6.67 4.78
C SER A 64 -5.85 -5.96 3.63
N ILE A 65 -5.82 -6.54 2.42
CA ILE A 65 -5.32 -5.85 1.22
C ILE A 65 -6.15 -4.59 0.94
N VAL A 66 -7.47 -4.73 0.86
CA VAL A 66 -8.36 -3.60 0.56
C VAL A 66 -8.25 -2.53 1.64
N ALA A 67 -8.27 -2.91 2.92
CA ALA A 67 -8.13 -1.99 4.03
C ALA A 67 -6.76 -1.27 4.00
N GLY A 68 -5.68 -2.00 3.73
CA GLY A 68 -4.33 -1.43 3.63
C GLY A 68 -4.19 -0.44 2.47
N SER A 69 -4.70 -0.78 1.28
CA SER A 69 -4.69 0.14 0.13
C SER A 69 -5.54 1.39 0.38
N LEU A 70 -6.71 1.25 1.01
CA LEU A 70 -7.53 2.41 1.38
C LEU A 70 -6.83 3.29 2.41
N ALA A 71 -6.10 2.72 3.37
CA ALA A 71 -5.36 3.48 4.37
C ALA A 71 -4.24 4.35 3.75
N THR A 72 -3.48 3.82 2.79
CA THR A 72 -2.45 4.60 2.10
C THR A 72 -3.05 5.64 1.16
N CYS A 73 -4.12 5.29 0.43
CA CYS A 73 -4.89 6.26 -0.38
C CYS A 73 -5.46 7.40 0.47
N LEU A 74 -6.00 7.10 1.65
CA LEU A 74 -6.49 8.11 2.58
C LEU A 74 -5.36 9.02 3.06
N THR A 75 -4.18 8.46 3.33
CA THR A 75 -2.99 9.25 3.68
C THR A 75 -2.60 10.20 2.55
N GLY A 76 -2.58 9.72 1.30
CA GLY A 76 -2.39 10.56 0.12
C GLY A 76 -3.46 11.65 0.00
N ALA A 77 -4.74 11.31 0.21
CA ALA A 77 -5.83 12.29 0.17
C ALA A 77 -5.70 13.36 1.25
N LEU A 78 -5.32 12.99 2.48
CA LEU A 78 -5.06 13.93 3.56
C LEU A 78 -3.92 14.89 3.22
N VAL A 79 -2.81 14.37 2.68
CA VAL A 79 -1.71 15.22 2.18
C VAL A 79 -2.22 16.16 1.08
N GLY A 80 -3.09 15.68 0.20
CA GLY A 80 -3.69 16.51 -0.85
C GLY A 80 -4.62 17.61 -0.35
N ILE A 81 -5.18 17.47 0.85
CA ILE A 81 -5.96 18.53 1.51
C ILE A 81 -5.03 19.53 2.22
N LEU A 82 -4.00 19.02 2.89
CA LEU A 82 -3.10 19.83 3.72
C LEU A 82 -2.05 20.59 2.91
N TRP A 83 -1.63 20.06 1.77
CA TRP A 83 -0.63 20.66 0.90
C TRP A 83 -1.32 21.43 -0.23
N THR A 84 -1.25 22.77 -0.17
CA THR A 84 -1.90 23.69 -1.10
C THR A 84 -0.99 24.36 -2.13
N GLU A 85 0.33 24.20 -1.98
CA GLU A 85 1.35 24.75 -2.89
C GLU A 85 1.57 23.89 -4.15
#